data_AF-A0A926BES2-F1
#
_entry.id   AF-A0A926BES2-F1
#
_cell.length_a   1.000
_cell.length_b   1.000
_cell.length_c   1.000
_cell.angle_alpha   90.00
_cell.angle_beta   90.00
_cell.angle_gamma   90.00
#
_symmetry.space_group_name_H-M   'P 1'
#
loop_
_entity.id
_entity.type
_entity.pdbx_description
1 polymer ?
#
loop_
_entity_poly.entity_id
_entity_poly.type
_entity_poly.pdbx_seq_one_letter_code
_entity_poly.pdbx_strand_id
1 'polypeptide(L)'
;MTAAAALRKPENSSETLEACLERLDDAIHQKVRLGAMSTLMAHGEVDFNFLKSALNVSDGNLSTHLSVLETHGYIAVRKEFVGKRPRTTYTPTPAGRKAFDAYIAALEVLVKSL
;
A
#
# COMPACT_ATOMS: atom_id res chain seq x y z
N MET A 1 25.74 -2.93 19.63
CA MET A 1 26.41 -1.80 18.95
C MET A 1 26.16 -1.98 17.45
N THR A 2 25.07 -1.43 16.93
CA THR A 2 24.87 -1.33 15.48
C THR A 2 24.30 0.05 15.23
N ALA A 3 25.06 0.83 14.49
CA ALA A 3 24.89 2.26 14.32
C ALA A 3 23.49 2.58 13.76
N ALA A 4 22.75 3.42 14.47
CA ALA A 4 21.74 4.24 13.83
C ALA A 4 22.50 5.15 12.85
N ALA A 5 22.50 4.79 11.57
CA ALA A 5 22.93 5.68 10.51
C ALA A 5 21.98 6.89 10.55
N ALA A 6 22.45 7.99 11.11
CA ALA A 6 21.79 9.27 11.00
C ALA A 6 21.68 9.58 9.50
N LEU A 7 20.45 9.52 8.97
CA LEU A 7 20.14 9.96 7.62
C LEU A 7 20.61 11.41 7.49
N ARG A 8 21.62 11.61 6.63
CA ARG A 8 22.07 12.92 6.19
C ARG A 8 20.86 13.67 5.63
N LYS A 9 20.64 14.92 6.05
CA LYS A 9 19.63 15.76 5.40
C LYS A 9 20.11 16.06 3.98
N PRO A 10 19.27 15.90 2.94
CA PRO A 10 19.69 16.13 1.58
C PRO A 10 20.10 17.60 1.41
N GLU A 11 21.26 17.84 0.80
CA GLU A 11 21.87 19.18 0.69
C GLU A 11 21.40 19.93 -0.58
N ASN A 12 20.73 19.23 -1.51
CA ASN A 12 20.21 19.79 -2.75
C ASN A 12 19.00 19.00 -3.33
N SER A 13 18.32 19.59 -4.31
CA SER A 13 17.05 19.07 -4.87
C SER A 13 17.19 17.73 -5.59
N SER A 14 18.34 17.46 -6.23
CA SER A 14 18.62 16.19 -6.92
C SER A 14 18.74 15.02 -5.94
N GLU A 15 19.46 15.20 -4.83
CA GLU A 15 19.61 14.18 -3.78
C GLU A 15 18.28 13.92 -3.06
N THR A 16 17.44 14.96 -2.94
CA THR A 16 16.07 14.83 -2.40
C THR A 16 15.19 13.99 -3.31
N LEU A 17 15.29 14.18 -4.64
CA LEU A 17 14.52 13.42 -5.63
C LEU A 17 14.88 11.93 -5.60
N GLU A 18 16.18 11.60 -5.67
CA GLU A 18 16.65 10.21 -5.63
C GLU A 18 16.20 9.49 -4.36
N ALA A 19 16.38 10.12 -3.19
CA ALA A 19 15.94 9.55 -1.92
C ALA A 19 14.42 9.35 -1.81
N CYS A 20 13.60 10.21 -2.46
CA CYS A 20 12.15 10.02 -2.51
C CYS A 20 11.78 8.83 -3.41
N LEU A 21 12.41 8.72 -4.58
CA LEU A 21 12.15 7.64 -5.53
C LEU A 21 12.51 6.27 -4.95
N GLU A 22 13.61 6.15 -4.19
CA GLU A 22 13.97 4.91 -3.49
C GLU A 22 12.92 4.46 -2.45
N ARG A 23 12.13 5.40 -1.94
CA ARG A 23 11.07 5.14 -0.93
C ARG A 23 9.69 4.96 -1.56
N LEU A 24 9.56 5.11 -2.88
CA LEU A 24 8.35 4.73 -3.61
C LEU A 24 8.33 3.20 -3.80
N ASP A 25 7.76 2.52 -2.81
CA ASP A 25 7.55 1.08 -2.84
C ASP A 25 6.78 0.62 -4.09
N ASP A 26 7.45 -0.14 -4.97
CA ASP A 26 6.88 -0.68 -6.21
C ASP A 26 5.68 -1.60 -6.00
N ALA A 27 5.62 -2.29 -4.86
CA ALA A 27 4.47 -3.11 -4.50
C ALA A 27 3.23 -2.24 -4.19
N ILE A 28 3.40 -0.96 -3.88
CA ILE A 28 2.29 -0.01 -3.66
C ILE A 28 2.04 0.88 -4.88
N HIS A 29 3.09 1.30 -5.60
CA HIS A 29 3.05 2.38 -6.60
C HIS A 29 2.05 2.18 -7.77
N GLN A 30 1.73 0.93 -8.12
CA GLN A 30 0.68 0.66 -9.12
C GLN A 30 -0.69 1.17 -8.67
N LYS A 31 -1.39 1.87 -9.56
CA LYS A 31 -2.67 2.56 -9.31
C LYS A 31 -3.68 1.74 -8.50
N VAL A 32 -3.90 0.48 -8.86
CA VAL A 32 -4.90 -0.39 -8.18
C VAL A 32 -4.44 -0.75 -6.76
N ARG A 33 -3.15 -0.99 -6.55
CA ARG A 33 -2.60 -1.34 -5.22
C ARG A 33 -2.57 -0.12 -4.29
N LEU A 34 -2.17 1.04 -4.81
CA LEU A 34 -2.28 2.31 -4.12
C LEU A 34 -3.73 2.56 -3.68
N GLY A 35 -4.69 2.40 -4.59
CA GLY A 35 -6.11 2.56 -4.27
C GLY A 35 -6.63 1.54 -3.25
N ALA A 36 -6.24 0.27 -3.37
CA ALA A 36 -6.62 -0.77 -2.42
C ALA A 36 -6.07 -0.50 -1.02
N MET A 37 -4.77 -0.19 -0.90
CA MET A 37 -4.16 0.18 0.39
C MET A 37 -4.79 1.44 0.96
N SER A 38 -5.04 2.48 0.15
CA SER A 38 -5.72 3.70 0.60
C SER A 38 -7.10 3.40 1.20
N THR A 39 -7.87 2.55 0.52
CA THR A 39 -9.20 2.11 0.98
C THR A 39 -9.10 1.34 2.30
N LEU A 40 -8.14 0.43 2.42
CA LEU A 40 -7.88 -0.35 3.63
C LEU A 40 -7.41 0.52 4.80
N MET A 41 -6.60 1.54 4.54
CA MET A 41 -6.16 2.49 5.57
C MET A 41 -7.33 3.31 6.12
N ALA A 42 -8.28 3.71 5.26
CA ALA A 42 -9.46 4.47 5.65
C ALA A 42 -10.50 3.63 6.41
N HIS A 43 -10.71 2.37 6.02
CA HIS A 43 -11.81 1.54 6.53
C HIS A 43 -11.38 0.41 7.48
N GLY A 44 -10.09 0.10 7.54
CA GLY A 44 -9.54 -0.98 8.37
C GLY A 44 -9.75 -2.36 7.78
N GLU A 45 -11.00 -2.79 7.59
CA GLU A 45 -11.32 -4.08 6.98
C GLU A 45 -12.44 -3.91 5.95
N VAL A 46 -12.26 -4.47 4.77
CA VAL A 46 -13.26 -4.42 3.69
C VAL A 46 -13.34 -5.75 2.96
N ASP A 47 -14.48 -6.03 2.33
CA ASP A 47 -14.62 -7.21 1.47
C ASP A 47 -14.24 -6.94 0.01
N PHE A 48 -14.06 -8.02 -0.75
CA PHE A 48 -13.67 -7.97 -2.16
C PHE A 48 -14.59 -7.08 -3.01
N ASN A 49 -15.91 -7.18 -2.81
CA ASN A 49 -16.88 -6.44 -3.60
C ASN A 49 -16.81 -4.94 -3.31
N PHE A 50 -16.59 -4.56 -2.05
CA PHE A 50 -16.35 -3.18 -1.69
C PHE A 50 -15.13 -2.61 -2.44
N LEU A 51 -13.98 -3.30 -2.40
CA LEU A 51 -12.77 -2.87 -3.11
C LEU A 51 -13.00 -2.77 -4.63
N LYS A 52 -13.67 -3.77 -5.21
CA LYS A 52 -14.00 -3.78 -6.64
C LYS A 52 -14.82 -2.56 -7.03
N SER A 53 -15.87 -2.27 -6.28
CA SER A 53 -16.74 -1.13 -6.54
C SER A 53 -16.03 0.20 -6.31
N ALA A 54 -15.26 0.34 -5.22
CA ALA A 54 -14.52 1.56 -4.90
C ALA A 54 -13.46 1.90 -5.95
N LEU A 55 -12.81 0.89 -6.52
CA LEU A 55 -11.72 1.06 -7.49
C LEU A 55 -12.18 0.99 -8.96
N ASN A 56 -13.42 0.59 -9.21
CA ASN A 56 -14.01 0.39 -10.54
C ASN A 56 -13.13 -0.48 -11.46
N VAL A 57 -12.80 -1.69 -10.99
CA VAL A 57 -11.93 -2.66 -11.70
C VAL A 57 -12.62 -4.01 -11.88
N SER A 58 -12.10 -4.83 -12.80
CA SER A 58 -12.54 -6.22 -12.96
C SER A 58 -11.99 -7.13 -11.85
N ASP A 59 -12.64 -8.28 -11.66
CA ASP A 59 -12.29 -9.25 -10.62
C ASP A 59 -10.87 -9.78 -10.80
N GLY A 60 -10.50 -10.13 -12.03
CA GLY A 60 -9.16 -10.62 -12.35
C GLY A 60 -8.09 -9.56 -12.05
N ASN A 61 -8.33 -8.31 -12.43
CA ASN A 61 -7.41 -7.21 -12.16
C ASN A 61 -7.22 -6.99 -10.65
N LEU A 62 -8.33 -6.91 -9.90
CA LEU A 62 -8.28 -6.75 -8.45
C LEU A 62 -7.57 -7.93 -7.76
N SER A 63 -7.91 -9.16 -8.14
CA SER A 63 -7.31 -10.37 -7.55
C SER A 63 -5.80 -10.40 -7.74
N THR A 64 -5.31 -10.13 -8.96
CA THR A 64 -3.86 -10.09 -9.24
C THR A 64 -3.15 -9.04 -8.38
N HIS A 65 -3.72 -7.85 -8.24
CA HIS A 65 -3.12 -6.79 -7.43
C HIS A 65 -3.17 -7.08 -5.92
N LEU A 66 -4.26 -7.65 -5.41
CA LEU A 66 -4.35 -8.04 -4.00
C LEU A 66 -3.40 -9.19 -3.66
N SER A 67 -3.20 -10.16 -4.57
CA SER A 67 -2.21 -11.23 -4.36
C SER A 67 -0.78 -10.70 -4.25
N VAL A 68 -0.42 -9.64 -4.99
CA VAL A 68 0.89 -8.98 -4.83
C VAL A 68 1.00 -8.35 -3.45
N LEU A 69 0.01 -7.59 -3.00
CA LEU A 69 0.02 -6.99 -1.66
C LEU A 69 0.06 -8.05 -0.55
N GLU A 70 -0.64 -9.17 -0.72
CA GLU A 70 -0.61 -10.31 0.20
C GLU A 70 0.77 -10.97 0.24
N THR A 71 1.42 -11.15 -0.92
CA THR A 71 2.77 -11.74 -1.03
C THR A 71 3.82 -10.89 -0.34
N HIS A 72 3.68 -9.56 -0.40
CA HIS A 72 4.53 -8.62 0.34
C HIS A 72 4.16 -8.51 1.83
N GLY A 73 3.11 -9.22 2.28
CA GLY A 73 2.64 -9.20 3.66
C GLY A 73 1.98 -7.88 4.06
N TYR A 74 1.55 -7.05 3.10
CA TYR A 74 0.95 -5.74 3.36
C TYR A 74 -0.53 -5.82 3.71
N ILE A 75 -1.20 -6.88 3.25
CA ILE A 75 -2.58 -7.17 3.60
C ILE A 75 -2.70 -8.59 4.13
N ALA A 76 -3.60 -8.78 5.09
CA ALA A 76 -4.06 -10.09 5.52
C ALA A 76 -5.37 -10.41 4.79
N VAL A 77 -5.52 -11.66 4.37
CA VAL A 77 -6.71 -12.16 3.68
C VAL A 77 -7.43 -13.15 4.58
N ARG A 78 -8.71 -12.92 4.86
CA ARG A 78 -9.55 -13.87 5.59
C ARG A 78 -10.67 -14.36 4.70
N LYS A 79 -10.78 -15.69 4.58
CA LYS A 79 -11.83 -16.38 3.81
C LYS A 79 -12.75 -17.10 4.77
N GLU A 80 -14.03 -16.81 4.69
CA GLU A 80 -15.04 -17.40 5.56
C GLU A 80 -16.34 -17.67 4.78
N PHE A 81 -17.26 -18.43 5.37
CA PHE A 81 -18.61 -18.59 4.85
C PHE A 81 -19.58 -17.82 5.72
N VAL A 82 -20.32 -16.88 5.12
CA VAL A 82 -21.43 -16.18 5.79
C VAL A 82 -22.72 -16.82 5.29
N GLY A 83 -23.26 -17.73 6.10
CA GLY A 83 -24.35 -18.62 5.68
C GLY A 83 -23.87 -19.59 4.59
N LYS A 84 -24.49 -19.53 3.40
CA LYS A 84 -24.13 -20.38 2.24
C LYS A 84 -23.21 -19.69 1.22
N ARG A 85 -22.71 -18.48 1.51
CA ARG A 85 -21.91 -17.68 0.57
C ARG A 85 -20.48 -17.51 1.07
N PRO A 86 -19.45 -17.77 0.23
CA PRO A 86 -18.08 -17.44 0.58
C PRO A 86 -17.92 -15.91 0.63
N ARG A 87 -17.17 -15.43 1.62
CA ARG A 87 -16.79 -14.03 1.78
C ARG A 87 -15.29 -13.96 2.01
N THR A 88 -14.64 -13.08 1.26
CA THR A 88 -13.23 -12.75 1.46
C THR A 88 -13.12 -11.31 1.95
N THR A 89 -12.43 -11.12 3.06
CA THR A 89 -12.12 -9.81 3.63
C THR A 89 -10.62 -9.57 3.64
N TYR A 90 -10.24 -8.30 3.60
CA TYR A 90 -8.88 -7.82 3.52
C TYR A 90 -8.66 -6.77 4.61
N THR A 91 -7.51 -6.83 5.27
CA THR A 91 -7.13 -5.94 6.37
C THR A 91 -5.66 -5.54 6.19
N PRO A 92 -5.26 -4.26 6.34
CA PRO A 92 -3.86 -3.89 6.24
C PRO A 92 -3.11 -4.39 7.48
N THR A 93 -1.98 -5.05 7.25
CA THR A 93 -1.13 -5.56 8.34
C THR A 93 -0.33 -4.39 8.95
N PRO A 94 0.29 -4.58 10.14
CA PRO A 94 1.22 -3.58 10.67
C PRO A 94 2.35 -3.23 9.69
N ALA A 95 2.87 -4.21 8.94
CA ALA A 95 3.88 -3.99 7.92
C ALA A 95 3.34 -3.16 6.74
N GLY A 96 2.14 -3.49 6.24
CA GLY A 96 1.50 -2.75 5.16
C GLY A 96 1.16 -1.31 5.54
N ARG A 97 0.71 -1.06 6.78
CA ARG A 97 0.49 0.31 7.30
C ARG A 97 1.78 1.12 7.26
N LYS A 98 2.87 0.57 7.81
CA LYS A 98 4.18 1.22 7.83
C LYS A 98 4.71 1.49 6.41
N ALA A 99 4.59 0.53 5.49
CA ALA A 99 5.02 0.68 4.11
C ALA A 99 4.21 1.77 3.39
N PHE A 100 2.89 1.79 3.59
CA PHE A 100 2.01 2.80 3.01
C PHE A 100 2.29 4.21 3.54
N ASP A 101 2.47 4.37 4.86
CA ASP A 101 2.80 5.67 5.46
C ASP A 101 4.15 6.19 4.95
N ALA A 102 5.15 5.31 4.80
CA ALA A 102 6.44 5.67 4.23
C ALA A 102 6.33 6.09 2.75
N TYR A 103 5.51 5.37 1.97
CA TYR A 103 5.24 5.67 0.57
C TYR A 103 4.57 7.05 0.40
N ILE A 104 3.51 7.33 1.19
CA ILE A 104 2.81 8.63 1.13
C ILE A 104 3.74 9.76 1.57
N ALA A 105 4.53 9.56 2.62
CA ALA A 105 5.49 10.57 3.06
C ALA A 105 6.53 10.89 1.97
N ALA A 106 7.02 9.88 1.25
CA ALA A 106 7.94 10.10 0.12
C ALA A 106 7.26 10.87 -1.02
N LEU A 107 6.02 10.50 -1.36
CA LEU A 107 5.24 11.18 -2.39
C LEU A 107 4.95 12.64 -2.03
N GLU A 108 4.63 12.93 -0.77
CA GLU A 108 4.41 14.30 -0.30
C GLU A 108 5.66 15.17 -0.42
N VAL A 109 6.83 14.65 -0.03
CA VAL A 109 8.09 15.38 -0.17
C VAL A 109 8.37 15.68 -1.63
N LEU A 110 8.19 14.68 -2.50
CA LEU A 110 8.37 14.85 -3.95
C LEU A 110 7.46 15.97 -4.49
N VAL A 111 6.17 15.93 -4.18
CA VAL A 111 5.20 16.94 -4.65
C VAL A 111 5.49 18.33 -4.09
N LYS A 112 5.91 18.45 -2.82
CA LYS A 112 6.26 19.73 -2.19
C LYS A 112 7.58 20.32 -2.70
N SER A 113 8.41 19.52 -3.38
CA SER A 113 9.69 19.94 -3.94
C SER A 113 9.61 20.46 -5.38
N LEU A 114 8.43 20.37 -6.01
CA LEU A 114 8.11 20.95 -7.32
C LEU A 114 7.73 22.42 -7.17
#